data_AF-A0A9X4R3D6-F1
#
_entry.id   AF-A0A9X4R3D6-F1
#
_cell.length_a   1.000
_cell.length_b   1.000
_cell.length_c   1.000
_cell.angle_alpha   90.00
_cell.angle_beta   90.00
_cell.angle_gamma   90.00
#
_symmetry.space_group_name_H-M   'P 1'
#
loop_
_entity.id
_entity.type
_entity.pdbx_description
1 polymer ?
#
loop_
_entity_poly.entity_id
_entity_poly.type
_entity_poly.pdbx_seq_one_letter_code
_entity_poly.pdbx_strand_id
1 'polypeptide(L)'
;MSDLRPTSALDDSRSPDEFFRDGGAPVDSLLWWQLERHEALLAAQRALFGGEAAWVRLRVWVFLELMALPAARLARDELNRHFHHVRDDALETVLKRLRDAGLLHWDASTQTYAIAPLAQSVVGMLQPLTADAAGPDDDLAALLAGVAGAHQLGLLEPQQLNMLQAQLARLREEFADAMASGSEFELRRANARFERAMALVDRASDAVKAIIEQAQASGHARLERLARDLASAQASLLVMASQFNRALQQADRQRVTLGSTGVTTTDLRQWLQRMPRLDLLLGEVLSTAVQPVMVAAQELVDGAEAEFERDRPRPADAVGLPNPQAAPDGRLEVLSLPPELGALQALLDGWTAQGLGTQPVGPAVLGGSYAAAAYRAQLLPLLGDPQARHLKGATGDMARQPWRVRWSAEQGEIDDRFVAWMSRGDLLSESE
;
A
#
# COMPACT_ATOMS: atom_id res chain seq x y z
N MET A 1 -3.83 30.00 48.98
CA MET A 1 -2.89 29.17 49.74
C MET A 1 -2.95 27.78 49.11
N SER A 2 -2.41 27.63 47.90
CA SER A 2 -0.99 27.41 47.59
C SER A 2 -0.50 26.04 48.06
N ASP A 3 -0.33 25.20 47.03
CA ASP A 3 0.89 24.45 46.74
C ASP A 3 0.87 22.95 47.01
N LEU A 4 0.40 22.23 45.99
CA LEU A 4 0.95 20.94 45.59
C LEU A 4 1.04 20.88 44.06
N ARG A 5 2.15 21.38 43.52
CA ARG A 5 2.74 20.89 42.26
C ARG A 5 4.27 20.97 42.35
N PRO A 6 4.97 19.84 42.48
CA PRO A 6 6.35 19.73 42.06
C PRO A 6 6.39 18.93 40.76
N THR A 7 6.56 19.61 39.62
CA THR A 7 7.10 18.97 38.41
C THR A 7 7.79 20.02 37.54
N SER A 8 8.91 20.52 38.06
CA SER A 8 9.92 21.23 37.26
C SER A 8 11.29 20.65 37.58
N ALA A 9 11.62 19.48 37.00
CA ALA A 9 12.99 18.97 36.91
C ALA A 9 13.04 17.79 35.93
N LEU A 10 13.08 18.08 34.63
CA LEU A 10 13.47 17.09 33.59
C LEU A 10 14.49 17.72 32.62
N ASP A 11 15.42 18.49 33.15
CA ASP A 11 16.54 19.05 32.37
C ASP A 11 17.87 18.90 33.11
N ASP A 12 18.03 17.83 33.91
CA ASP A 12 19.37 17.27 34.11
C ASP A 12 19.70 16.57 32.79
N SER A 13 20.61 17.17 32.03
CA SER A 13 21.15 16.64 30.78
C SER A 13 21.84 15.31 31.05
N ARG A 14 21.08 14.22 30.96
CA ARG A 14 21.61 12.86 31.01
C ARG A 14 22.67 12.70 29.94
N SER A 15 23.81 12.11 30.30
CA SER A 15 24.82 11.77 29.30
C SER A 15 24.23 10.75 28.32
N PRO A 16 24.44 10.89 27.01
CA PRO A 16 24.01 9.89 26.03
C PRO A 16 24.54 8.47 26.34
N ASP A 17 25.66 8.37 27.06
CA ASP A 17 26.26 7.10 27.49
C ASP A 17 25.37 6.28 28.42
N GLU A 18 24.48 6.91 29.18
CA GLU A 18 23.55 6.23 30.09
C GLU A 18 22.50 5.37 29.36
N PHE A 19 22.28 5.63 28.07
CA PHE A 19 21.35 4.85 27.25
C PHE A 19 21.96 3.55 26.69
N PHE A 20 23.28 3.37 26.81
CA PHE A 20 23.98 2.20 26.26
C PHE A 20 24.46 1.25 27.37
N ARG A 21 24.33 -0.06 27.12
CA ARG A 21 24.61 -1.12 28.11
C ARG A 21 26.06 -1.11 28.63
N ASP A 22 27.01 -0.68 27.80
CA ASP A 22 28.44 -0.65 28.13
C ASP A 22 28.94 0.77 28.48
N GLY A 23 28.03 1.72 28.73
CA GLY A 23 28.37 3.06 29.23
C GLY A 23 29.18 3.92 28.24
N GLY A 24 29.14 3.58 26.95
CA GLY A 24 29.73 4.37 25.89
C GLY A 24 28.83 4.36 24.66
N ALA A 25 28.66 5.52 24.05
CA ALA A 25 28.08 5.63 22.72
C ALA A 25 28.77 4.67 21.72
N PRO A 26 28.03 4.13 20.73
CA PRO A 26 28.58 3.17 19.78
C PRO A 26 29.63 3.83 18.89
N VAL A 27 30.91 3.72 19.29
CA VAL A 27 32.08 4.32 18.63
C VAL A 27 32.20 3.88 17.16
N ASP A 28 31.75 2.67 16.86
CA ASP A 28 31.78 2.09 15.51
C ASP A 28 30.55 2.46 14.66
N SER A 29 29.56 3.17 15.22
CA SER A 29 28.35 3.56 14.49
C SER A 29 28.56 4.86 13.74
N LEU A 30 28.72 4.76 12.42
CA LEU A 30 28.77 5.93 11.52
C LEU A 30 27.54 6.83 11.68
N LEU A 31 26.36 6.24 11.93
CA LEU A 31 25.11 6.99 12.11
C LEU A 31 25.14 7.85 13.39
N TRP A 32 25.72 7.33 14.47
CA TRP A 32 25.82 8.07 15.73
C TRP A 32 26.70 9.33 15.55
N TRP A 33 27.86 9.16 14.91
CA TRP A 33 28.74 10.29 14.58
C TRP A 33 28.07 11.32 13.65
N GLN A 34 27.26 10.85 12.68
CA GLN A 34 26.48 11.75 11.83
C GLN A 34 25.45 12.55 12.63
N LEU A 35 24.77 11.93 13.60
CA LEU A 35 23.80 12.62 14.46
C LEU A 35 24.46 13.69 15.34
N GLU A 36 25.63 13.38 15.92
CA GLU A 36 26.42 14.37 16.67
C GLU A 36 26.83 15.55 15.78
N ARG A 37 27.27 15.28 14.55
CA ARG A 37 27.61 16.34 13.58
C ARG A 37 26.40 17.21 13.19
N HIS A 38 25.18 16.69 13.32
CA HIS A 38 23.93 17.38 13.02
C HIS A 38 23.15 17.82 14.28
N GLU A 39 23.83 18.00 15.43
CA GLU A 39 23.20 18.39 16.70
C GLU A 39 22.34 19.66 16.61
N ALA A 40 22.80 20.69 15.90
CA ALA A 40 22.03 21.92 15.72
C ALA A 40 20.69 21.69 15.02
N LEU A 41 20.64 20.74 14.09
CA LEU A 41 19.42 20.35 13.39
C LEU A 41 18.47 19.56 14.31
N LEU A 42 19.01 18.68 15.16
CA LEU A 42 18.24 17.98 16.18
C LEU A 42 17.66 18.93 17.22
N ALA A 43 18.45 19.91 17.67
CA ALA A 43 18.01 20.95 18.60
C ALA A 43 16.89 21.82 18.00
N ALA A 44 17.00 22.20 16.72
CA ALA A 44 15.96 22.91 16.01
C ALA A 44 14.66 22.11 15.89
N GLN A 45 14.73 20.81 15.59
CA GLN A 45 13.56 19.93 15.58
C GLN A 45 12.92 19.83 16.96
N ARG A 46 13.71 19.64 18.02
CA ARG A 46 13.21 19.62 19.41
C ARG A 46 12.51 20.93 19.77
N ALA A 47 13.05 22.07 19.34
CA ALA A 47 12.44 23.37 19.57
C ALA A 47 11.12 23.58 18.80
N LEU A 48 10.96 22.92 17.65
CA LEU A 48 9.72 22.98 16.86
C LEU A 48 8.63 22.04 17.42
N PHE A 49 9.02 20.82 17.82
CA PHE A 49 8.10 19.73 18.18
C PHE A 49 7.95 19.46 19.68
N GLY A 50 8.72 20.11 20.56
CA GLY A 50 8.65 19.87 22.01
C GLY A 50 7.55 20.65 22.71
N GLY A 51 6.81 20.03 23.63
CA GLY A 51 5.79 20.68 24.47
C GLY A 51 4.36 20.29 24.10
N GLU A 52 3.39 21.12 24.49
CA GLU A 52 1.97 20.89 24.25
C GLU A 52 1.61 20.88 22.75
N ALA A 53 0.71 20.00 22.33
CA ALA A 53 0.34 19.78 20.93
C ALA A 53 -0.16 21.05 20.22
N ALA A 54 -0.93 21.91 20.89
CA ALA A 54 -1.42 23.16 20.31
C ALA A 54 -0.27 24.13 19.97
N TRP A 55 0.69 24.26 20.88
CA TRP A 55 1.90 25.07 20.67
C TRP A 55 2.82 24.51 19.60
N VAL A 56 2.90 23.18 19.47
CA VAL A 56 3.63 22.53 18.37
C VAL A 56 2.99 22.88 17.02
N ARG A 57 1.66 22.70 16.89
CA ARG A 57 0.95 23.04 15.64
C ARG A 57 1.12 24.49 15.26
N LEU A 58 0.98 25.42 16.21
CA LEU A 58 1.17 26.85 15.96
C LEU A 58 2.60 27.17 15.49
N ARG A 59 3.63 26.61 16.16
CA ARG A 59 5.03 26.84 15.76
C ARG A 59 5.32 26.29 14.37
N VAL A 60 4.89 25.06 14.08
CA VAL A 60 5.08 24.42 12.77
C VAL A 60 4.39 25.25 11.68
N TRP A 61 3.15 25.66 11.92
CA TRP A 61 2.38 26.46 10.97
C TRP A 61 3.02 27.84 10.71
N VAL A 62 3.36 28.60 11.76
CA VAL A 62 4.06 29.89 11.62
C VAL A 62 5.40 29.73 10.90
N PHE A 63 6.16 28.67 11.20
CA PHE A 63 7.43 28.39 10.54
C PHE A 63 7.26 28.12 9.03
N LEU A 64 6.28 27.30 8.64
CA LEU A 64 5.99 27.00 7.24
C LEU A 64 5.53 28.25 6.47
N GLU A 65 4.66 29.05 7.07
CA GLU A 65 4.22 30.34 6.50
C GLU A 65 5.38 31.31 6.31
N LEU A 66 6.29 31.42 7.29
CA LEU A 66 7.50 32.24 7.17
C LEU A 66 8.40 31.79 6.02
N MET A 67 8.55 30.48 5.81
CA MET A 67 9.35 29.91 4.73
C MET A 67 8.71 30.12 3.34
N ALA A 68 7.39 30.31 3.29
CA ALA A 68 6.66 30.59 2.05
C ALA A 68 6.72 32.07 1.63
N LEU A 69 7.16 32.98 2.51
CA LEU A 69 7.27 34.40 2.19
C LEU A 69 8.42 34.66 1.20
N PRO A 70 8.19 35.45 0.14
CA PRO A 70 9.21 35.71 -0.89
C PRO A 70 10.30 36.72 -0.45
N ALA A 71 10.27 37.20 0.79
CA ALA A 71 11.16 38.26 1.27
C ALA A 71 12.35 37.71 2.07
N ALA A 72 13.57 38.15 1.71
CA ALA A 72 14.81 37.72 2.38
C ALA A 72 15.00 38.34 3.78
N ARG A 73 14.35 39.48 4.03
CA ARG A 73 14.32 40.17 5.34
C ARG A 73 12.88 40.56 5.63
N LEU A 74 12.45 40.32 6.87
CA LEU A 74 11.07 40.49 7.29
C LEU A 74 11.00 41.52 8.42
N ALA A 75 10.32 42.64 8.20
CA ALA A 75 10.12 43.63 9.25
C ALA A 75 9.09 43.14 10.27
N ARG A 76 9.17 43.59 11.53
CA ARG A 76 8.22 43.16 12.57
C ARG A 76 6.76 43.52 12.21
N ASP A 77 6.55 44.69 11.61
CA ASP A 77 5.21 45.13 11.18
C ASP A 77 4.66 44.33 10.00
N GLU A 78 5.53 43.75 9.16
CA GLU A 78 5.11 42.83 8.10
C GLU A 78 4.66 41.49 8.69
N LEU A 79 5.39 40.97 9.67
CA LEU A 79 5.02 39.75 10.37
C LEU A 79 3.69 39.88 11.11
N ASN A 80 3.49 40.98 11.86
CA ASN A 80 2.24 41.22 12.56
C ASN A 80 1.04 41.34 11.59
N ARG A 81 1.23 41.91 10.39
CA ARG A 81 0.19 41.97 9.35
C ARG A 81 -0.10 40.60 8.75
N HIS A 82 0.93 39.80 8.45
CA HIS A 82 0.78 38.45 7.91
C HIS A 82 0.05 37.54 8.91
N PHE A 83 0.46 37.58 10.17
CA PHE A 83 -0.07 36.75 11.26
C PHE A 83 -1.16 37.41 12.09
N HIS A 84 -1.94 38.34 11.52
CA HIS A 84 -2.95 39.15 12.25
C HIS A 84 -4.03 38.34 12.99
N HIS A 85 -4.24 37.07 12.63
CA HIS A 85 -5.19 36.16 13.28
C HIS A 85 -4.58 35.42 14.49
N VAL A 86 -3.27 35.48 14.66
CA VAL A 86 -2.55 34.94 15.83
C VAL A 86 -2.48 36.04 16.89
N ARG A 87 -2.69 35.67 18.15
CA ARG A 87 -2.50 36.62 19.26
C ARG A 87 -1.03 37.05 19.35
N ASP A 88 -0.80 38.33 19.63
CA ASP A 88 0.55 38.91 19.68
C ASP A 88 1.48 38.20 20.67
N ASP A 89 0.98 37.83 21.85
CA ASP A 89 1.73 37.10 22.88
C ASP A 89 2.17 35.70 22.41
N ALA A 90 1.27 35.02 21.68
CA ALA A 90 1.56 33.72 21.11
C ALA A 90 2.58 33.82 19.96
N LEU A 91 2.41 34.79 19.06
CA LEU A 91 3.34 35.03 17.96
C LEU A 91 4.74 35.38 18.48
N GLU A 92 4.85 36.26 19.48
CA GLU A 92 6.13 36.60 20.11
C GLU A 92 6.81 35.38 20.73
N THR A 93 6.04 34.54 21.40
CA THR A 93 6.55 33.30 22.00
C THR A 93 7.11 32.37 20.92
N VAL A 94 6.41 32.22 19.79
CA VAL A 94 6.88 31.42 18.66
C VAL A 94 8.13 32.02 18.02
N LEU A 95 8.14 33.31 17.68
CA LEU A 95 9.29 33.98 17.07
C LEU A 95 10.53 33.92 17.97
N LYS A 96 10.35 34.10 19.29
CA LYS A 96 11.43 33.92 20.27
C LYS A 96 11.97 32.49 20.24
N ARG A 97 11.10 31.48 20.23
CA ARG A 97 11.52 30.06 20.18
C ARG A 97 12.24 29.72 18.89
N LEU A 98 11.79 30.21 17.74
CA LEU A 98 12.47 30.03 16.46
C LEU A 98 13.84 30.71 16.44
N ARG A 99 13.98 31.87 17.08
CA ARG A 99 15.27 32.54 17.24
C ARG A 99 16.22 31.78 18.17
N ASP A 100 15.73 31.34 19.32
CA ASP A 100 16.51 30.57 20.28
C ASP A 100 16.97 29.22 19.68
N ALA A 101 16.19 28.67 18.74
CA ALA A 101 16.51 27.48 17.95
C ALA A 101 17.47 27.72 16.77
N GLY A 102 17.90 28.95 16.53
CA GLY A 102 18.76 29.30 15.38
C GLY A 102 18.08 29.21 14.01
N LEU A 103 16.74 29.21 13.97
CA LEU A 103 15.95 29.18 12.73
C LEU A 103 15.69 30.59 12.17
N LEU A 104 15.65 31.59 13.06
CA LEU A 104 15.52 33.01 12.71
C LEU A 104 16.66 33.80 13.34
N HIS A 105 17.17 34.78 12.60
CA HIS A 105 18.13 35.76 13.11
C HIS A 105 17.48 37.13 13.18
N TRP A 106 17.64 37.82 14.32
CA TRP A 106 17.21 39.21 14.47
C TRP A 106 18.38 40.15 14.24
N ASP A 107 18.27 41.00 13.24
CA ASP A 107 19.24 42.07 12.97
C ASP A 107 18.80 43.35 13.66
N ALA A 108 19.49 43.73 14.74
CA ALA A 108 19.19 44.93 15.50
C ALA A 108 19.44 46.24 14.73
N SER A 109 20.30 46.22 13.71
CA SER A 109 20.64 47.43 12.94
C SER A 109 19.53 47.83 11.96
N THR A 110 18.87 46.83 11.37
CA THR A 110 17.79 47.04 10.40
C THR A 110 16.40 46.75 10.97
N GLN A 111 16.32 46.25 12.21
CA GLN A 111 15.09 45.80 12.85
C GLN A 111 14.30 44.78 12.02
N THR A 112 15.04 43.89 11.34
CA THR A 112 14.46 42.85 10.49
C THR A 112 14.86 41.45 10.96
N TYR A 113 13.97 40.49 10.69
CA TYR A 113 14.27 39.08 10.81
C TYR A 113 14.84 38.56 9.50
N ALA A 114 15.86 37.71 9.58
CA ALA A 114 16.39 36.94 8.47
C ALA A 114 16.22 35.44 8.75
N ILE A 115 15.90 34.68 7.71
CA ILE A 115 15.78 33.23 7.78
C ILE A 115 17.19 32.62 7.82
N ALA A 116 17.45 31.75 8.80
CA ALA A 116 18.75 31.09 8.92
C ALA A 116 18.92 29.96 7.88
N PRO A 117 20.15 29.61 7.45
CA PRO A 117 20.39 28.47 6.56
C PRO A 117 19.85 27.15 7.13
N LEU A 118 19.90 26.98 8.45
CA LEU A 118 19.36 25.80 9.14
C LEU A 118 17.85 25.62 8.91
N ALA A 119 17.10 26.72 8.77
CA ALA A 119 15.68 26.67 8.50
C ALA A 119 15.35 26.03 7.14
N GLN A 120 16.24 26.17 6.14
CA GLN A 120 16.06 25.52 4.83
C GLN A 120 16.21 24.00 4.92
N SER A 121 17.11 23.50 5.78
CA SER A 121 17.22 22.06 6.02
C SER A 121 15.99 21.51 6.74
N VAL A 122 15.46 22.26 7.71
CA VAL A 122 14.25 21.87 8.45
C VAL A 122 13.02 21.88 7.56
N VAL A 123 12.84 22.89 6.70
CA VAL A 123 11.65 22.93 5.81
C VAL A 123 11.61 21.74 4.85
N GLY A 124 12.77 21.25 4.39
CA GLY A 124 12.86 20.04 3.57
C GLY A 124 12.34 18.79 4.29
N MET A 125 12.53 18.71 5.62
CA MET A 125 12.05 17.59 6.44
C MET A 125 10.56 17.71 6.78
N LEU A 126 9.99 18.92 6.72
CA LEU A 126 8.57 19.16 6.95
C LEU A 126 7.73 19.03 5.67
N GLN A 127 8.36 18.81 4.52
CA GLN A 127 7.67 18.61 3.23
C GLN A 127 6.53 17.59 3.31
N PRO A 128 6.64 16.45 4.00
CA PRO A 128 5.53 15.49 4.10
C PRO A 128 4.29 16.03 4.81
N LEU A 129 4.44 17.07 5.65
CA LEU A 129 3.31 17.69 6.36
C LEU A 129 2.54 18.68 5.47
N THR A 130 3.18 19.19 4.42
CA THR A 130 2.61 20.16 3.47
C THR A 130 2.34 19.57 2.11
N ALA A 131 2.96 18.45 1.80
CA ALA A 131 2.66 17.69 0.60
C ALA A 131 1.20 17.25 0.71
N ASP A 132 0.43 17.53 -0.33
CA ASP A 132 -0.89 16.93 -0.57
C ASP A 132 -0.70 15.45 -0.97
N ALA A 133 0.22 14.75 -0.28
CA ALA A 133 0.61 13.39 -0.53
C ALA A 133 -0.58 12.52 -0.15
N ALA A 134 -1.13 11.86 -1.15
CA ALA A 134 -2.22 10.92 -1.03
C ALA A 134 -1.70 9.59 -0.44
N GLY A 135 -1.14 9.66 0.78
CA GLY A 135 -0.74 8.52 1.58
C GLY A 135 0.61 7.87 1.21
N PRO A 136 0.94 6.72 1.82
CA PRO A 136 2.26 6.09 1.77
C PRO A 136 2.68 5.56 0.39
N ASP A 137 1.79 5.63 -0.62
CA ASP A 137 2.07 5.18 -1.98
C ASP A 137 2.89 6.22 -2.77
N ASP A 138 2.71 7.50 -2.47
CA ASP A 138 3.47 8.59 -3.10
C ASP A 138 4.94 8.57 -2.64
N ASP A 139 5.21 8.10 -1.42
CA ASP A 139 6.57 7.91 -0.90
C ASP A 139 7.32 6.82 -1.68
N LEU A 140 6.67 5.71 -2.01
CA LEU A 140 7.27 4.65 -2.85
C LEU A 140 7.56 5.17 -4.26
N ALA A 141 6.63 5.93 -4.84
CA ALA A 141 6.83 6.55 -6.16
C ALA A 141 8.01 7.53 -6.16
N ALA A 142 8.14 8.37 -5.14
CA ALA A 142 9.25 9.30 -4.98
C ALA A 142 10.60 8.57 -4.82
N LEU A 143 10.65 7.50 -4.02
CA LEU A 143 11.85 6.69 -3.85
C LEU A 143 12.26 5.98 -5.15
N LEU A 144 11.31 5.41 -5.88
CA LEU A 144 11.55 4.78 -7.18
C LEU A 144 12.05 5.79 -8.22
N ALA A 145 11.45 6.98 -8.28
CA ALA A 145 11.87 8.05 -9.17
C ALA A 145 13.28 8.56 -8.82
N GLY A 146 13.58 8.71 -7.53
CA GLY A 146 14.91 9.10 -7.04
C GLY A 146 15.99 8.07 -7.41
N VAL A 147 15.71 6.79 -7.20
CA VAL A 147 16.62 5.68 -7.57
C VAL A 147 16.83 5.60 -9.08
N ALA A 148 15.77 5.74 -9.88
CA ALA A 148 15.86 5.74 -11.34
C ALA A 148 16.67 6.95 -11.88
N GLY A 149 16.45 8.14 -11.32
CA GLY A 149 17.21 9.34 -11.68
C GLY A 149 18.69 9.24 -11.28
N ALA A 150 18.97 8.76 -10.06
CA ALA A 150 20.33 8.55 -9.59
C ALA A 150 21.09 7.50 -10.44
N HIS A 151 20.38 6.45 -10.89
CA HIS A 151 20.92 5.45 -11.79
C HIS A 151 21.32 6.05 -13.16
N GLN A 152 20.45 6.85 -13.78
CA GLN A 152 20.75 7.50 -15.07
C GLN A 152 21.98 8.41 -15.02
N LEU A 153 22.25 9.01 -13.86
CA LEU A 153 23.40 9.88 -13.63
C LEU A 153 24.65 9.12 -13.14
N GLY A 154 24.54 7.81 -12.90
CA GLY A 154 25.63 7.01 -12.32
C GLY A 154 25.95 7.32 -10.86
N LEU A 155 25.07 8.04 -10.16
CA LEU A 155 25.24 8.51 -8.78
C LEU A 155 24.46 7.64 -7.78
N LEU A 156 24.40 6.34 -8.03
CA LEU A 156 23.56 5.45 -7.25
C LEU A 156 24.17 5.15 -5.87
N GLU A 157 23.50 5.62 -4.81
CA GLU A 157 23.97 5.44 -3.44
C GLU A 157 23.45 4.13 -2.81
N PRO A 158 24.30 3.39 -2.07
CA PRO A 158 23.90 2.16 -1.37
C PRO A 158 22.72 2.35 -0.40
N GLN A 159 22.61 3.53 0.22
CA GLN A 159 21.55 3.84 1.18
C GLN A 159 20.16 3.91 0.52
N GLN A 160 20.08 4.40 -0.71
CA GLN A 160 18.82 4.51 -1.46
C GLN A 160 18.26 3.13 -1.82
N LEU A 161 19.13 2.19 -2.22
CA LEU A 161 18.75 0.78 -2.45
C LEU A 161 18.23 0.11 -1.17
N ASN A 162 18.92 0.30 -0.04
CA ASN A 162 18.47 -0.23 1.25
C ASN A 162 17.09 0.31 1.64
N MET A 163 16.85 1.61 1.43
CA MET A 163 15.58 2.22 1.77
C MET A 163 14.45 1.70 0.88
N LEU A 164 14.69 1.57 -0.43
CA LEU A 164 13.74 0.98 -1.36
C LEU A 164 13.42 -0.48 -1.00
N GLN A 165 14.44 -1.29 -0.73
CA GLN A 165 14.27 -2.68 -0.29
C GLN A 165 13.42 -2.75 0.98
N ALA A 166 13.70 -1.91 1.98
CA ALA A 166 12.94 -1.87 3.22
C ALA A 166 11.47 -1.50 2.99
N GLN A 167 11.17 -0.59 2.05
CA GLN A 167 9.80 -0.26 1.70
C GLN A 167 9.08 -1.42 1.02
N LEU A 168 9.71 -2.10 0.06
CA LEU A 168 9.11 -3.28 -0.60
C LEU A 168 8.84 -4.41 0.41
N ALA A 169 9.74 -4.61 1.37
CA ALA A 169 9.56 -5.60 2.44
C ALA A 169 8.39 -5.24 3.37
N ARG A 170 8.26 -3.96 3.77
CA ARG A 170 7.13 -3.47 4.58
C ARG A 170 5.80 -3.63 3.85
N LEU A 171 5.76 -3.27 2.57
CA LEU A 171 4.58 -3.42 1.73
C LEU A 171 4.12 -4.89 1.63
N ARG A 172 5.07 -5.81 1.44
CA ARG A 172 4.79 -7.26 1.45
C ARG A 172 4.17 -7.70 2.78
N GLU A 173 4.71 -7.24 3.90
CA GLU A 173 4.22 -7.61 5.23
C GLU A 173 2.82 -7.04 5.51
N GLU A 174 2.57 -5.79 5.13
CA GLU A 174 1.24 -5.17 5.21
C GLU A 174 0.17 -6.01 4.48
N PHE A 175 0.51 -6.53 3.29
CA PHE A 175 -0.40 -7.43 2.57
C PHE A 175 -0.51 -8.81 3.23
N ALA A 176 0.57 -9.33 3.81
CA ALA A 176 0.55 -10.61 4.53
C ALA A 176 -0.39 -10.54 5.73
N ASP A 177 -0.33 -9.45 6.49
CA ASP A 177 -1.23 -9.16 7.62
C ASP A 177 -2.68 -9.04 7.16
N ALA A 178 -2.95 -8.33 6.06
CA ALA A 178 -4.29 -8.22 5.50
C ALA A 178 -4.88 -9.59 5.12
N MET A 179 -4.09 -10.47 4.50
CA MET A 179 -4.50 -11.84 4.18
C MET A 179 -4.70 -12.69 5.45
N ALA A 180 -3.78 -12.60 6.41
CA ALA A 180 -3.85 -13.34 7.67
C ALA A 180 -5.07 -12.95 8.51
N SER A 181 -5.54 -11.70 8.40
CA SER A 181 -6.75 -11.22 9.10
C SER A 181 -8.01 -12.01 8.73
N GLY A 182 -8.05 -12.62 7.53
CA GLY A 182 -9.23 -13.29 6.98
C GLY A 182 -10.45 -12.37 6.79
N SER A 183 -10.30 -11.06 6.98
CA SER A 183 -11.36 -10.07 6.87
C SER A 183 -11.50 -9.59 5.43
N GLU A 184 -12.67 -9.84 4.83
CA GLU A 184 -13.01 -9.30 3.50
C GLU A 184 -12.86 -7.77 3.45
N PHE A 185 -13.24 -7.08 4.53
CA PHE A 185 -13.13 -5.62 4.62
C PHE A 185 -11.68 -5.15 4.55
N GLU A 186 -10.76 -5.79 5.29
CA GLU A 186 -9.34 -5.43 5.25
C GLU A 186 -8.70 -5.76 3.90
N LEU A 187 -9.05 -6.92 3.31
CA LEU A 187 -8.63 -7.28 1.95
C LEU A 187 -9.10 -6.24 0.91
N ARG A 188 -10.37 -5.83 0.94
CA ARG A 188 -10.90 -4.82 0.01
C ARG A 188 -10.31 -3.42 0.25
N ARG A 189 -10.12 -3.04 1.52
CA ARG A 189 -9.48 -1.78 1.89
C ARG A 189 -8.04 -1.72 1.37
N ALA A 190 -7.31 -2.82 1.46
CA ALA A 190 -5.95 -2.93 0.95
C ALA A 190 -5.88 -2.99 -0.59
N ASN A 191 -6.95 -3.41 -1.29
CA ASN A 191 -6.94 -3.64 -2.75
C ASN A 191 -6.57 -2.40 -3.59
N ALA A 192 -7.14 -1.23 -3.28
CA ALA A 192 -6.84 -0.01 -4.04
C ALA A 192 -5.39 0.46 -3.86
N ARG A 193 -4.79 0.16 -2.69
CA ARG A 193 -3.38 0.43 -2.39
C ARG A 193 -2.48 -0.58 -3.09
N PHE A 194 -2.86 -1.86 -3.05
CA PHE A 194 -2.19 -2.95 -3.76
C PHE A 194 -2.04 -2.68 -5.27
N GLU A 195 -3.13 -2.38 -5.98
CA GLU A 195 -3.11 -2.11 -7.42
C GLU A 195 -2.18 -0.94 -7.78
N ARG A 196 -2.22 0.14 -6.98
CA ARG A 196 -1.35 1.31 -7.18
C ARG A 196 0.13 0.98 -6.94
N ALA A 197 0.44 0.25 -5.88
CA ALA A 197 1.81 -0.15 -5.57
C ALA A 197 2.37 -1.11 -6.63
N MET A 198 1.56 -2.06 -7.11
CA MET A 198 1.95 -2.96 -8.20
C MET A 198 2.21 -2.21 -9.50
N ALA A 199 1.35 -1.27 -9.89
CA ALA A 199 1.57 -0.44 -11.07
C ALA A 199 2.84 0.43 -10.98
N LEU A 200 3.28 0.81 -9.77
CA LEU A 200 4.55 1.52 -9.55
C LEU A 200 5.75 0.58 -9.66
N VAL A 201 5.66 -0.62 -9.08
CA VAL A 201 6.72 -1.64 -9.15
C VAL A 201 6.92 -2.16 -10.58
N ASP A 202 5.85 -2.37 -11.34
CA ASP A 202 5.95 -2.79 -12.74
C ASP A 202 6.64 -1.73 -13.60
N ARG A 203 6.28 -0.45 -13.43
CA ARG A 203 6.95 0.67 -14.12
C ARG A 203 8.43 0.81 -13.75
N ALA A 204 8.80 0.43 -12.52
CA ALA A 204 10.18 0.50 -12.06
C ALA A 204 11.00 -0.78 -12.33
N SER A 205 10.38 -1.85 -12.84
CA SER A 205 11.07 -3.14 -13.02
C SER A 205 12.22 -3.05 -14.01
N ASP A 206 12.08 -2.28 -15.08
CA ASP A 206 13.16 -2.06 -16.05
C ASP A 206 14.33 -1.28 -15.44
N ALA A 207 14.04 -0.30 -14.56
CA ALA A 207 15.05 0.45 -13.83
C ALA A 207 15.80 -0.45 -12.84
N VAL A 208 15.09 -1.30 -12.08
CA VAL A 208 15.71 -2.27 -11.16
C VAL A 208 16.60 -3.25 -11.91
N LYS A 209 16.17 -3.71 -13.09
CA LYS A 209 16.98 -4.61 -13.93
C LYS A 209 18.26 -3.93 -14.42
N ALA A 210 18.17 -2.69 -14.90
CA ALA A 210 19.33 -1.90 -15.33
C ALA A 210 20.32 -1.64 -14.17
N ILE A 211 19.81 -1.43 -12.96
CA ILE A 211 20.64 -1.28 -11.74
C ILE A 211 21.40 -2.58 -11.43
N ILE A 212 20.77 -3.75 -11.57
CA ILE A 212 21.42 -5.05 -11.33
C ILE A 212 22.53 -5.29 -12.36
N GLU A 213 22.25 -5.07 -13.64
CA GLU A 213 23.22 -5.23 -14.74
C GLU A 213 24.43 -4.29 -14.54
N GLN A 214 24.18 -3.05 -14.13
CA GLN A 214 25.26 -2.09 -13.87
C GLN A 214 26.03 -2.37 -12.58
N ALA A 215 25.38 -2.86 -11.53
CA ALA A 215 26.05 -3.28 -10.30
C ALA A 215 27.00 -4.46 -10.53
N GLN A 216 26.64 -5.37 -11.45
CA GLN A 216 27.51 -6.46 -11.91
C GLN A 216 28.69 -5.92 -12.73
N ALA A 217 28.46 -4.98 -13.63
CA ALA A 217 29.50 -4.39 -14.48
C ALA A 217 30.52 -3.54 -13.71
N SER A 218 30.09 -2.90 -12.60
CA SER A 218 30.92 -1.98 -11.82
C SER A 218 31.80 -2.66 -10.77
N GLY A 219 31.72 -3.98 -10.59
CA GLY A 219 32.65 -4.78 -9.76
C GLY A 219 32.61 -4.51 -8.25
N HIS A 220 31.64 -3.74 -7.75
CA HIS A 220 31.50 -3.41 -6.34
C HIS A 220 30.65 -4.46 -5.60
N ALA A 221 31.29 -5.39 -4.90
CA ALA A 221 30.64 -6.52 -4.22
C ALA A 221 29.53 -6.13 -3.20
N ARG A 222 29.57 -4.92 -2.63
CA ARG A 222 28.50 -4.41 -1.74
C ARG A 222 27.26 -4.00 -2.54
N LEU A 223 27.42 -3.28 -3.64
CA LEU A 223 26.32 -2.86 -4.51
C LEU A 223 25.67 -4.06 -5.19
N GLU A 224 26.47 -5.04 -5.60
CA GLU A 224 25.96 -6.27 -6.20
C GLU A 224 25.09 -7.10 -5.23
N ARG A 225 25.49 -7.18 -3.95
CA ARG A 225 24.66 -7.81 -2.91
C ARG A 225 23.34 -7.07 -2.73
N LEU A 226 23.39 -5.74 -2.58
CA LEU A 226 22.19 -4.92 -2.40
C LEU A 226 21.24 -5.01 -3.59
N ALA A 227 21.75 -5.04 -4.82
CA ALA A 227 20.95 -5.21 -6.02
C ALA A 227 20.26 -6.58 -6.07
N ARG A 228 20.95 -7.65 -5.61
CA ARG A 228 20.38 -9.00 -5.52
C ARG A 228 19.33 -9.12 -4.42
N ASP A 229 19.57 -8.50 -3.27
CA ASP A 229 18.61 -8.45 -2.16
C ASP A 229 17.34 -7.67 -2.56
N LEU A 230 17.50 -6.60 -3.34
CA LEU A 230 16.38 -5.86 -3.94
C LEU A 230 15.58 -6.73 -4.92
N ALA A 231 16.26 -7.47 -5.81
CA ALA A 231 15.59 -8.40 -6.73
C ALA A 231 14.81 -9.49 -6.01
N SER A 232 15.36 -10.01 -4.90
CA SER A 232 14.69 -11.00 -4.06
C SER A 232 13.44 -10.42 -3.36
N ALA A 233 13.53 -9.18 -2.86
CA ALA A 233 12.38 -8.48 -2.28
C ALA A 233 11.26 -8.26 -3.31
N GLN A 234 11.61 -7.87 -4.54
CA GLN A 234 10.65 -7.70 -5.64
C GLN A 234 9.99 -9.03 -6.02
N ALA A 235 10.76 -10.11 -6.20
CA ALA A 235 10.21 -11.42 -6.53
C ALA A 235 9.25 -11.93 -5.45
N SER A 236 9.60 -11.72 -4.17
CA SER A 236 8.74 -12.07 -3.04
C SER A 236 7.42 -11.29 -3.04
N LEU A 237 7.45 -10.01 -3.44
CA LEU A 237 6.26 -9.18 -3.59
C LEU A 237 5.37 -9.68 -4.74
N LEU A 238 5.94 -10.08 -5.88
CA LEU A 238 5.19 -10.65 -7.02
C LEU A 238 4.52 -11.99 -6.65
N VAL A 239 5.19 -12.85 -5.88
CA VAL A 239 4.58 -14.07 -5.36
C VAL A 239 3.41 -13.74 -4.43
N MET A 240 3.60 -12.75 -3.55
CA MET A 240 2.56 -12.28 -2.63
C MET A 240 1.34 -11.70 -3.38
N ALA A 241 1.55 -10.97 -4.47
CA ALA A 241 0.50 -10.46 -5.35
C ALA A 241 -0.42 -11.58 -5.88
N SER A 242 0.16 -12.70 -6.28
CA SER A 242 -0.63 -13.87 -6.71
C SER A 242 -1.46 -14.48 -5.58
N GLN A 243 -0.96 -14.45 -4.33
CA GLN A 243 -1.68 -14.96 -3.16
C GLN A 243 -2.83 -14.02 -2.79
N PHE A 244 -2.58 -12.71 -2.82
CA PHE A 244 -3.58 -11.68 -2.54
C PHE A 244 -4.74 -11.74 -3.54
N ASN A 245 -4.45 -11.84 -4.84
CA ASN A 245 -5.48 -11.99 -5.88
C ASN A 245 -6.32 -13.26 -5.70
N ARG A 246 -5.71 -14.37 -5.28
CA ARG A 246 -6.45 -15.59 -4.94
C ARG A 246 -7.33 -15.41 -3.71
N ALA A 247 -6.84 -14.73 -2.67
CA ALA A 247 -7.63 -14.42 -1.48
C ALA A 247 -8.83 -13.53 -1.82
N LEU A 248 -8.64 -12.53 -2.70
CA LEU A 248 -9.71 -11.67 -3.19
C LEU A 248 -10.77 -12.46 -3.97
N GLN A 249 -10.35 -13.30 -4.91
CA GLN A 249 -11.26 -14.17 -5.67
C GLN A 249 -12.00 -15.16 -4.77
N GLN A 250 -11.35 -15.68 -3.73
CA GLN A 250 -12.00 -16.55 -2.75
C GLN A 250 -13.04 -15.80 -1.93
N ALA A 251 -12.76 -14.56 -1.52
CA ALA A 251 -13.75 -13.71 -0.86
C ALA A 251 -14.95 -13.43 -1.78
N ASP A 252 -14.72 -13.16 -3.07
CA ASP A 252 -15.81 -12.98 -4.05
C ASP A 252 -16.62 -14.27 -4.28
N ARG A 253 -16.00 -15.46 -4.21
CA ARG A 253 -16.70 -16.76 -4.30
C ARG A 253 -17.58 -17.05 -3.09
N GLN A 254 -17.24 -16.53 -1.92
CA GLN A 254 -18.05 -16.67 -0.70
C GLN A 254 -19.30 -15.78 -0.69
N ARG A 255 -19.47 -14.93 -1.71
CA ARG A 255 -20.62 -14.04 -1.85
C ARG A 255 -21.87 -14.83 -2.21
N VAL A 256 -22.94 -14.64 -1.43
CA VAL A 256 -24.26 -15.20 -1.74
C VAL A 256 -24.91 -14.28 -2.78
N THR A 257 -24.85 -14.66 -4.05
CA THR A 257 -25.43 -13.87 -5.14
C THR A 257 -26.93 -14.12 -5.27
N LEU A 258 -27.72 -13.04 -5.26
CA LEU A 258 -29.13 -13.04 -5.65
C LEU A 258 -29.25 -12.19 -6.92
N GLY A 259 -29.01 -12.79 -8.08
CA GLY A 259 -28.97 -12.08 -9.36
C GLY A 259 -27.65 -11.31 -9.58
N SER A 260 -27.71 -10.07 -10.09
CA SER A 260 -26.54 -9.21 -10.35
C SER A 260 -25.97 -8.53 -9.11
N THR A 261 -26.68 -8.61 -7.98
CA THR A 261 -26.23 -8.11 -6.68
C THR A 261 -26.15 -9.29 -5.71
N GLY A 262 -25.21 -9.26 -4.77
CA GLY A 262 -25.00 -10.39 -3.87
C GLY A 262 -24.68 -9.88 -2.49
N VAL A 263 -25.17 -10.59 -1.48
CA VAL A 263 -24.92 -10.30 -0.07
C VAL A 263 -23.52 -10.78 0.26
N THR A 264 -22.67 -9.85 0.67
CA THR A 264 -21.33 -10.15 1.18
C THR A 264 -21.36 -10.42 2.68
N THR A 265 -20.31 -11.05 3.21
CA THR A 265 -20.11 -11.20 4.65
C THR A 265 -20.03 -9.84 5.34
N THR A 266 -19.52 -8.83 4.63
CA THR A 266 -19.47 -7.43 5.07
C THR A 266 -20.88 -6.81 5.20
N ASP A 267 -21.76 -7.07 4.23
CA ASP A 267 -23.16 -6.62 4.30
C ASP A 267 -23.90 -7.28 5.47
N LEU A 268 -23.67 -8.59 5.67
CA LEU A 268 -24.23 -9.32 6.80
C LEU A 268 -23.73 -8.75 8.13
N ARG A 269 -22.43 -8.47 8.26
CA ARG A 269 -21.85 -7.83 9.45
C ARG A 269 -22.47 -6.46 9.70
N GLN A 270 -22.57 -5.59 8.69
CA GLN A 270 -23.18 -4.27 8.85
C GLN A 270 -24.65 -4.37 9.24
N TRP A 271 -25.40 -5.32 8.66
CA TRP A 271 -26.78 -5.56 9.02
C TRP A 271 -26.93 -6.05 10.46
N LEU A 272 -26.08 -6.99 10.91
CA LEU A 272 -26.04 -7.46 12.29
C LEU A 272 -25.70 -6.31 13.27
N GLN A 273 -24.73 -5.44 12.94
CA GLN A 273 -24.37 -4.28 13.76
C GLN A 273 -25.48 -3.23 13.88
N ARG A 274 -26.33 -3.10 12.84
CA ARG A 274 -27.48 -2.20 12.86
C ARG A 274 -28.70 -2.80 13.54
N MET A 275 -28.64 -4.08 13.92
CA MET A 275 -29.78 -4.74 14.53
C MET A 275 -29.78 -4.48 16.05
N PRO A 276 -30.82 -3.83 16.60
CA PRO A 276 -30.85 -3.46 18.02
C PRO A 276 -31.04 -4.64 18.97
N ARG A 277 -31.52 -5.78 18.47
CA ARG A 277 -31.77 -7.00 19.26
C ARG A 277 -31.34 -8.26 18.51
N LEU A 278 -30.04 -8.56 18.57
CA LEU A 278 -29.43 -9.72 17.92
C LEU A 278 -29.96 -11.05 18.49
N ASP A 279 -30.37 -11.04 19.76
CA ASP A 279 -30.97 -12.15 20.51
C ASP A 279 -32.20 -12.75 19.82
N LEU A 280 -32.97 -11.93 19.10
CA LEU A 280 -34.15 -12.40 18.37
C LEU A 280 -33.82 -13.38 17.24
N LEU A 281 -32.63 -13.27 16.63
CA LEU A 281 -32.20 -14.20 15.57
C LEU A 281 -31.91 -15.61 16.11
N LEU A 282 -31.60 -15.71 17.40
CA LEU A 282 -31.23 -16.95 18.07
C LEU A 282 -32.45 -17.63 18.72
N GLY A 283 -33.61 -16.98 18.73
CA GLY A 283 -34.83 -17.51 19.33
C GLY A 283 -34.62 -17.90 20.79
N GLU A 284 -35.06 -19.10 21.18
CA GLU A 284 -34.87 -19.63 22.53
C GLU A 284 -33.58 -20.45 22.70
N VAL A 285 -32.68 -20.43 21.71
CA VAL A 285 -31.48 -21.29 21.69
C VAL A 285 -30.36 -20.73 22.58
N LEU A 286 -30.40 -19.43 22.90
CA LEU A 286 -29.35 -18.76 23.66
C LEU A 286 -29.91 -18.11 24.94
N SER A 287 -29.61 -18.71 26.08
CA SER A 287 -29.80 -18.06 27.39
C SER A 287 -28.56 -17.23 27.72
N THR A 288 -28.69 -15.91 27.81
CA THR A 288 -27.61 -15.05 28.29
C THR A 288 -27.51 -15.15 29.82
N ALA A 289 -26.37 -15.64 30.32
CA ALA A 289 -26.05 -15.51 31.73
C ALA A 289 -25.83 -14.02 32.04
N VAL A 290 -26.28 -13.55 33.22
CA VAL A 290 -26.00 -12.20 33.70
C VAL A 290 -24.49 -12.05 33.84
N GLN A 291 -23.87 -11.34 32.90
CA GLN A 291 -22.45 -11.00 32.95
C GLN A 291 -22.28 -9.82 33.92
N PRO A 292 -21.39 -9.90 34.91
CA PRO A 292 -21.06 -8.75 35.74
C PRO A 292 -20.40 -7.70 34.85
N VAL A 293 -21.00 -6.51 34.79
CA VAL A 293 -20.40 -5.36 34.10
C VAL A 293 -19.33 -4.79 35.02
N MET A 294 -18.11 -5.25 34.85
CA MET A 294 -16.93 -4.69 35.50
C MET A 294 -16.51 -3.44 34.74
N VAL A 295 -16.89 -2.28 35.26
CA VAL A 295 -16.55 -0.98 34.67
C VAL A 295 -15.39 -0.39 35.45
N ALA A 296 -14.26 -0.21 34.79
CA ALA A 296 -13.22 0.68 35.30
C ALA A 296 -13.71 2.12 35.05
N ALA A 297 -14.23 2.77 36.09
CA ALA A 297 -14.79 4.12 35.97
C ALA A 297 -13.80 5.13 35.37
N GLN A 298 -12.49 4.91 35.58
CA GLN A 298 -11.42 5.77 35.05
C GLN A 298 -11.27 5.62 33.53
N GLU A 299 -11.24 4.39 33.01
CA GLU A 299 -11.17 4.13 31.56
C GLU A 299 -12.40 4.65 30.80
N LEU A 300 -13.58 4.63 31.44
CA LEU A 300 -14.78 5.23 30.85
C LEU A 300 -14.71 6.76 30.81
N VAL A 301 -14.12 7.40 31.82
CA VAL A 301 -13.93 8.85 31.83
C VAL A 301 -12.91 9.22 30.78
N ASP A 302 -11.77 8.53 30.70
CA ASP A 302 -10.73 8.77 29.69
C ASP A 302 -11.27 8.57 28.27
N GLY A 303 -12.04 7.50 28.04
CA GLY A 303 -12.71 7.25 26.76
C GLY A 303 -13.79 8.29 26.43
N ALA A 304 -14.53 8.77 27.43
CA ALA A 304 -15.55 9.81 27.24
C ALA A 304 -14.94 11.19 26.97
N GLU A 305 -13.86 11.55 27.67
CA GLU A 305 -13.11 12.79 27.45
C GLU A 305 -12.47 12.78 26.06
N ALA A 306 -11.83 11.67 25.66
CA ALA A 306 -11.28 11.51 24.32
C ALA A 306 -12.34 11.59 23.21
N GLU A 307 -13.56 11.09 23.45
CA GLU A 307 -14.69 11.23 22.52
C GLU A 307 -15.29 12.64 22.51
N PHE A 308 -15.16 13.40 23.60
CA PHE A 308 -15.59 14.80 23.69
C PHE A 308 -14.60 15.77 23.02
N GLU A 309 -13.30 15.48 23.14
CA GLU A 309 -12.22 16.24 22.50
C GLU A 309 -12.07 15.93 21.01
N ARG A 310 -12.64 14.81 20.55
CA ARG A 310 -12.74 14.46 19.13
C ARG A 310 -13.62 15.47 18.41
N ASP A 311 -12.98 16.35 17.65
CA ASP A 311 -13.67 17.22 16.70
C ASP A 311 -14.19 16.34 15.54
N ARG A 312 -15.41 15.79 15.69
CA ARG A 312 -16.04 15.03 14.61
C ARG A 312 -16.44 16.03 13.53
N PRO A 313 -16.01 15.86 12.25
CA PRO A 313 -16.63 16.61 11.18
C PRO A 313 -18.13 16.36 11.26
N ARG A 314 -18.93 17.44 11.31
CA ARG A 314 -20.39 17.32 11.25
C ARG A 314 -20.69 16.40 10.05
N PRO A 315 -21.39 15.27 10.24
CA PRO A 315 -21.84 14.49 9.11
C PRO A 315 -22.56 15.48 8.20
N ALA A 316 -22.16 15.55 6.93
CA ALA A 316 -22.91 16.32 5.96
C ALA A 316 -24.38 15.91 6.12
N ASP A 317 -25.28 16.89 6.21
CA ASP A 317 -26.72 16.62 6.21
C ASP A 317 -26.98 15.56 5.17
N ALA A 318 -27.68 14.48 5.55
CA ALA A 318 -27.92 13.35 4.68
C ALA A 318 -28.46 13.90 3.36
N VAL A 319 -27.59 13.99 2.35
CA VAL A 319 -27.99 14.35 1.01
C VAL A 319 -28.94 13.22 0.66
N GLY A 320 -30.23 13.56 0.63
CA GLY A 320 -31.26 12.60 0.29
C GLY A 320 -30.81 11.85 -0.94
N LEU A 321 -30.94 10.51 -0.91
CA LEU A 321 -30.56 9.66 -2.03
C LEU A 321 -31.00 10.35 -3.33
N PRO A 322 -30.09 10.51 -4.31
CA PRO A 322 -30.46 11.15 -5.57
C PRO A 322 -31.72 10.45 -6.10
N ASN A 323 -32.67 11.25 -6.61
CA ASN A 323 -33.90 10.71 -7.16
C ASN A 323 -33.58 9.57 -8.13
N PRO A 324 -34.32 8.45 -8.10
CA PRO A 324 -34.06 7.31 -8.95
C PRO A 324 -33.98 7.78 -10.41
N GLN A 325 -32.79 7.68 -11.00
CA GLN A 325 -32.61 7.88 -12.43
C GLN A 325 -32.84 6.53 -13.10
N ALA A 326 -33.68 6.53 -14.15
CA ALA A 326 -33.77 5.40 -15.04
C ALA A 326 -32.36 5.15 -15.62
N ALA A 327 -31.90 3.91 -15.51
CA ALA A 327 -30.62 3.52 -16.09
C ALA A 327 -30.64 3.86 -17.60
N PRO A 328 -29.58 4.50 -18.14
CA PRO A 328 -29.45 4.65 -19.58
C PRO A 328 -29.52 3.25 -20.22
N ASP A 329 -30.08 3.17 -21.42
CA ASP A 329 -30.12 1.93 -22.21
C ASP A 329 -28.70 1.46 -22.50
N GLY A 330 -28.17 0.65 -21.57
CA GLY A 330 -26.89 -0.02 -21.73
C GLY A 330 -27.04 -1.06 -22.83
N ARG A 331 -26.44 -0.80 -23.98
CA ARG A 331 -26.13 -1.90 -24.91
C ARG A 331 -25.15 -2.81 -24.17
N LEU A 332 -25.62 -4.00 -23.83
CA LEU A 332 -24.75 -5.13 -23.50
C LEU A 332 -23.85 -5.34 -24.71
N GLU A 333 -22.68 -4.71 -24.71
CA GLU A 333 -21.55 -5.22 -25.49
C GLU A 333 -21.22 -6.57 -24.87
N VAL A 334 -21.87 -7.61 -25.41
CA VAL A 334 -21.51 -8.99 -25.19
C VAL A 334 -20.04 -9.07 -25.58
N LEU A 335 -19.16 -9.18 -24.59
CA LEU A 335 -17.76 -9.51 -24.79
C LEU A 335 -17.75 -10.75 -25.69
N SER A 336 -17.44 -10.56 -26.97
CA SER A 336 -17.32 -11.66 -27.91
C SER A 336 -16.13 -12.47 -27.45
N LEU A 337 -16.39 -13.72 -27.05
CA LEU A 337 -15.35 -14.66 -26.66
C LEU A 337 -14.28 -14.76 -27.77
N PRO A 338 -13.00 -14.92 -27.41
CA PRO A 338 -11.94 -15.09 -28.41
C PRO A 338 -12.28 -16.22 -29.39
N PRO A 339 -12.06 -16.03 -30.71
CA PRO A 339 -12.42 -17.01 -31.74
C PRO A 339 -11.70 -18.36 -31.55
N GLU A 340 -10.57 -18.38 -30.85
CA GLU A 340 -9.79 -19.57 -30.53
C GLU A 340 -10.57 -20.60 -29.71
N LEU A 341 -11.48 -20.15 -28.85
CA LEU A 341 -12.32 -21.05 -28.05
C LEU A 341 -13.30 -21.82 -28.94
N GLY A 342 -13.97 -21.12 -29.86
CA GLY A 342 -14.89 -21.75 -30.81
C GLY A 342 -14.18 -22.72 -31.76
N ALA A 343 -12.96 -22.38 -32.19
CA ALA A 343 -12.13 -23.26 -33.01
C ALA A 343 -11.73 -24.54 -32.27
N LEU A 344 -11.35 -24.44 -30.99
CA LEU A 344 -11.03 -25.60 -30.15
C LEU A 344 -12.26 -26.49 -29.95
N GLN A 345 -13.42 -25.90 -29.67
CA GLN A 345 -14.68 -26.66 -29.52
C GLN A 345 -15.02 -27.42 -30.81
N ALA A 346 -14.98 -26.76 -31.97
CA ALA A 346 -15.27 -27.41 -33.25
C ALA A 346 -14.31 -28.57 -33.56
N LEU A 347 -13.03 -28.43 -33.18
CA LEU A 347 -12.04 -29.49 -33.33
C LEU A 347 -12.35 -30.69 -32.43
N LEU A 348 -12.66 -30.46 -31.15
CA LEU A 348 -13.00 -31.52 -30.20
C LEU A 348 -14.32 -32.20 -30.54
N ASP A 349 -15.33 -31.45 -30.99
CA ASP A 349 -16.59 -31.99 -31.49
C ASP A 349 -16.37 -32.86 -32.73
N GLY A 350 -15.49 -32.42 -33.63
CA GLY A 350 -15.07 -33.20 -34.80
C GLY A 350 -14.38 -34.51 -34.43
N TRP A 351 -13.47 -34.48 -33.45
CA TRP A 351 -12.82 -35.69 -32.93
C TRP A 351 -13.80 -36.64 -32.24
N THR A 352 -14.76 -36.09 -31.50
CA THR A 352 -15.82 -36.86 -30.85
C THR A 352 -16.73 -37.53 -31.89
N ALA A 353 -17.14 -36.80 -32.92
CA ALA A 353 -17.96 -37.32 -34.01
C ALA A 353 -17.26 -38.41 -34.83
N GLN A 354 -15.92 -38.35 -34.92
CA GLN A 354 -15.09 -39.35 -35.57
C GLN A 354 -14.79 -40.58 -34.68
N GLY A 355 -15.20 -40.56 -33.41
CA GLY A 355 -14.92 -41.64 -32.46
C GLY A 355 -13.43 -41.81 -32.17
N LEU A 356 -12.66 -40.72 -32.20
CA LEU A 356 -11.25 -40.75 -31.89
C LEU A 356 -11.05 -40.99 -30.38
N GLY A 357 -10.18 -41.93 -30.03
CA GLY A 357 -9.89 -42.28 -28.63
C GLY A 357 -8.84 -41.34 -28.00
N THR A 358 -7.58 -41.73 -28.07
CA THR A 358 -6.45 -40.92 -27.57
C THR A 358 -5.88 -40.08 -28.70
N GLN A 359 -5.73 -38.77 -28.49
CA GLN A 359 -5.14 -37.83 -29.45
C GLN A 359 -3.98 -37.06 -28.82
N PRO A 360 -2.90 -36.73 -29.55
CA PRO A 360 -1.85 -35.88 -29.01
C PRO A 360 -2.39 -34.46 -28.74
N VAL A 361 -1.84 -33.78 -27.72
CA VAL A 361 -2.25 -32.41 -27.36
C VAL A 361 -1.85 -31.37 -28.42
N GLY A 362 -0.78 -31.62 -29.17
CA GLY A 362 -0.21 -30.68 -30.14
C GLY A 362 -1.25 -30.05 -31.08
N PRO A 363 -2.03 -30.83 -31.85
CA PRO A 363 -3.06 -30.29 -32.75
C PRO A 363 -4.15 -29.44 -32.08
N ALA A 364 -4.46 -29.66 -30.80
CA ALA A 364 -5.46 -28.88 -30.06
C ALA A 364 -4.92 -27.52 -29.59
N VAL A 365 -3.60 -27.41 -29.41
CA VAL A 365 -2.93 -26.22 -28.87
C VAL A 365 -2.30 -25.38 -29.96
N LEU A 366 -1.55 -26.01 -30.87
CA LEU A 366 -0.66 -25.35 -31.82
C LEU A 366 -1.43 -24.65 -32.97
N GLY A 367 -0.71 -23.80 -33.70
CA GLY A 367 -1.24 -23.06 -34.85
C GLY A 367 -1.75 -21.65 -34.54
N GLY A 368 -1.66 -20.77 -35.54
CA GLY A 368 -2.02 -19.35 -35.43
C GLY A 368 -0.84 -18.51 -34.94
N SER A 369 -0.83 -18.11 -33.68
CA SER A 369 0.23 -17.31 -33.03
C SER A 369 0.59 -17.91 -31.67
N TYR A 370 1.71 -17.49 -31.08
CA TYR A 370 2.09 -17.95 -29.73
C TYR A 370 0.99 -17.62 -28.69
N ALA A 371 0.38 -16.44 -28.76
CA ALA A 371 -0.69 -16.04 -27.86
C ALA A 371 -1.94 -16.93 -28.01
N ALA A 372 -2.32 -17.28 -29.24
CA ALA A 372 -3.43 -18.20 -29.49
C ALA A 372 -3.14 -19.61 -28.96
N ALA A 373 -1.91 -20.10 -29.15
CA ALA A 373 -1.49 -21.40 -28.65
C ALA A 373 -1.45 -21.43 -27.12
N ALA A 374 -0.87 -20.42 -26.48
CA ALA A 374 -0.87 -20.27 -25.02
C ALA A 374 -2.29 -20.21 -24.45
N TYR A 375 -3.20 -19.47 -25.12
CA TYR A 375 -4.60 -19.39 -24.72
C TYR A 375 -5.30 -20.75 -24.82
N ARG A 376 -5.15 -21.50 -25.92
CA ARG A 376 -5.72 -22.86 -26.03
C ARG A 376 -5.15 -23.81 -24.97
N ALA A 377 -3.85 -23.74 -24.68
CA ALA A 377 -3.23 -24.53 -23.62
C ALA A 377 -3.84 -24.21 -22.24
N GLN A 378 -4.15 -22.94 -21.96
CA GLN A 378 -4.81 -22.51 -20.72
C GLN A 378 -6.27 -22.99 -20.61
N LEU A 379 -6.92 -23.33 -21.74
CA LEU A 379 -8.29 -23.86 -21.75
C LEU A 379 -8.36 -25.37 -21.53
N LEU A 380 -7.29 -26.13 -21.79
CA LEU A 380 -7.29 -27.60 -21.65
C LEU A 380 -7.66 -28.12 -20.25
N PRO A 381 -7.29 -27.47 -19.13
CA PRO A 381 -7.73 -27.89 -17.80
C PRO A 381 -9.26 -27.83 -17.58
N LEU A 382 -9.99 -27.06 -18.40
CA LEU A 382 -11.45 -26.96 -18.31
C LEU A 382 -12.15 -28.17 -18.94
N LEU A 383 -11.43 -28.97 -19.75
CA LEU A 383 -12.00 -30.13 -20.42
C LEU A 383 -12.40 -31.22 -19.41
N GLY A 384 -13.67 -31.61 -19.43
CA GLY A 384 -14.19 -32.65 -18.56
C GLY A 384 -14.21 -32.29 -17.07
N ASP A 385 -14.10 -31.00 -16.71
CA ASP A 385 -14.15 -30.51 -15.32
C ASP A 385 -15.56 -30.67 -14.72
N PRO A 386 -15.76 -31.56 -13.74
CA PRO A 386 -17.07 -31.79 -13.14
C PRO A 386 -17.64 -30.57 -12.39
N GLN A 387 -16.81 -29.65 -11.89
CA GLN A 387 -17.26 -28.47 -11.15
C GLN A 387 -17.83 -27.38 -12.07
N ALA A 388 -17.30 -27.30 -13.29
CA ALA A 388 -17.69 -26.29 -14.28
C ALA A 388 -18.87 -26.73 -15.18
N ARG A 389 -19.33 -27.99 -15.12
CA ARG A 389 -20.43 -28.52 -15.95
C ARG A 389 -21.76 -27.76 -15.80
N HIS A 390 -22.01 -27.14 -14.65
CA HIS A 390 -23.24 -26.40 -14.35
C HIS A 390 -23.23 -24.96 -14.89
N LEU A 391 -22.08 -24.46 -15.35
CA LEU A 391 -21.96 -23.10 -15.89
C LEU A 391 -22.68 -22.99 -17.24
N LYS A 392 -23.27 -21.82 -17.50
CA LYS A 392 -23.88 -21.47 -18.80
C LYS A 392 -22.85 -20.81 -19.71
N GLY A 393 -22.96 -21.05 -21.01
CA GLY A 393 -22.07 -20.49 -22.03
C GLY A 393 -20.83 -21.35 -22.30
N ALA A 394 -19.92 -20.78 -23.10
CA ALA A 394 -18.75 -21.45 -23.68
C ALA A 394 -17.86 -22.23 -22.69
N THR A 395 -17.63 -21.71 -21.48
CA THR A 395 -16.85 -22.40 -20.44
C THR A 395 -17.58 -23.66 -19.95
N GLY A 396 -18.90 -23.59 -19.79
CA GLY A 396 -19.70 -24.76 -19.45
C GLY A 396 -19.77 -25.77 -20.59
N ASP A 397 -19.81 -25.31 -21.83
CA ASP A 397 -19.74 -26.19 -23.01
C ASP A 397 -18.39 -26.94 -23.07
N MET A 398 -17.29 -26.25 -22.74
CA MET A 398 -15.96 -26.86 -22.64
C MET A 398 -15.88 -27.92 -21.52
N ALA A 399 -16.50 -27.65 -20.37
CA ALA A 399 -16.57 -28.60 -19.25
C ALA A 399 -17.41 -29.85 -19.53
N ARG A 400 -18.34 -29.76 -20.50
CA ARG A 400 -19.16 -30.88 -20.98
C ARG A 400 -18.49 -31.70 -22.08
N GLN A 401 -17.34 -31.27 -22.60
CA GLN A 401 -16.57 -32.05 -23.56
C GLN A 401 -16.13 -33.39 -22.92
N PRO A 402 -16.19 -34.51 -23.67
CA PRO A 402 -15.80 -35.83 -23.17
C PRO A 402 -14.28 -36.02 -23.14
N TRP A 403 -13.49 -34.95 -23.23
CA TRP A 403 -12.03 -35.02 -23.34
C TRP A 403 -11.37 -34.66 -22.02
N ARG A 404 -10.22 -35.28 -21.72
CA ARG A 404 -9.35 -34.90 -20.60
C ARG A 404 -7.90 -34.86 -21.04
N VAL A 405 -7.18 -33.83 -20.59
CA VAL A 405 -5.75 -33.71 -20.83
C VAL A 405 -4.94 -34.52 -19.83
N ARG A 406 -3.99 -35.31 -20.33
CA ARG A 406 -2.97 -36.00 -19.55
C ARG A 406 -1.59 -35.55 -20.03
N TRP A 407 -0.96 -34.69 -19.24
CA TRP A 407 0.40 -34.24 -19.49
C TRP A 407 1.43 -35.32 -19.11
N SER A 408 2.50 -35.41 -19.88
CA SER A 408 3.70 -36.16 -19.56
C SER A 408 4.71 -35.27 -18.84
N ALA A 409 5.63 -35.87 -18.09
CA ALA A 409 6.79 -35.17 -17.52
C ALA A 409 7.85 -34.82 -18.58
N GLU A 410 7.71 -35.36 -19.79
CA GLU A 410 8.61 -35.09 -20.91
C GLU A 410 8.19 -33.84 -21.69
N GLN A 411 9.18 -33.06 -22.12
CA GLN A 411 9.02 -31.93 -23.03
C GLN A 411 9.98 -32.10 -24.20
N GLY A 412 9.68 -31.50 -25.34
CA GLY A 412 10.61 -31.55 -26.47
C GLY A 412 10.30 -30.53 -27.56
N GLU A 413 11.17 -30.55 -28.57
CA GLU A 413 11.05 -29.71 -29.76
C GLU A 413 9.81 -30.05 -30.57
N ILE A 414 9.22 -29.00 -31.15
CA ILE A 414 8.03 -29.08 -32.01
C ILE A 414 8.25 -28.28 -33.27
N ASP A 415 7.79 -28.85 -34.37
CA ASP A 415 7.77 -28.22 -35.68
C ASP A 415 6.54 -27.30 -35.80
N ASP A 416 6.57 -26.17 -35.08
CA ASP A 416 5.61 -25.07 -35.18
C ASP A 416 6.34 -23.72 -35.31
N ARG A 417 5.81 -22.83 -36.15
CA ARG A 417 6.43 -21.53 -36.44
C ARG A 417 6.56 -20.62 -35.21
N PHE A 418 5.68 -20.77 -34.22
CA PHE A 418 5.58 -19.88 -33.07
C PHE A 418 5.89 -20.58 -31.74
N VAL A 419 5.95 -21.92 -31.70
CA VAL A 419 6.24 -22.70 -30.50
C VAL A 419 7.39 -23.67 -30.77
N ALA A 420 8.57 -23.36 -30.26
CA ALA A 420 9.76 -24.20 -30.43
C ALA A 420 9.77 -25.44 -29.51
N TRP A 421 9.21 -25.33 -28.30
CA TRP A 421 9.21 -26.38 -27.28
C TRP A 421 7.86 -26.45 -26.57
N MET A 422 7.35 -27.67 -26.32
CA MET A 422 6.12 -27.88 -25.55
C MET A 422 6.20 -29.17 -24.73
N SER A 423 5.47 -29.22 -23.60
CA SER A 423 5.25 -30.45 -22.84
C SER A 423 4.48 -31.48 -23.66
N ARG A 424 4.91 -32.74 -23.65
CA ARG A 424 4.18 -33.83 -24.31
C ARG A 424 2.92 -34.14 -23.52
N GLY A 425 1.85 -34.54 -24.19
CA GLY A 425 0.61 -34.93 -23.54
C GLY A 425 -0.40 -35.47 -24.52
N ASP A 426 -1.38 -36.18 -23.99
CA ASP A 426 -2.49 -36.75 -24.74
C ASP A 426 -3.83 -36.23 -24.22
N LEU A 427 -4.78 -36.05 -25.12
CA LEU A 427 -6.20 -35.89 -24.86
C LEU A 427 -6.87 -37.26 -24.93
N LEU A 428 -7.48 -37.66 -23.83
CA LEU A 428 -8.20 -38.93 -23.68
C LEU A 428 -9.70 -38.66 -23.79
N SER A 429 -10.38 -39.36 -24.70
CA SER A 429 -11.85 -39.40 -24.71
C SER A 429 -12.35 -40.32 -23.58
N GLU A 430 -13.30 -39.84 -22.77
CA GLU A 430 -14.05 -40.60 -21.74
C GLU A 430 -15.07 -41.58 -22.36
N SER A 431 -14.93 -41.93 -23.64
CA SER A 431 -15.70 -43.03 -24.24
C SER A 431 -15.16 -44.39 -23.79
N GLU A 432 -15.40 -44.69 -22.51
CA GLU A 432 -15.80 -45.99 -21.94
C GLU A 432 -16.56 -45.79 -20.62
#